data_AF-A0A4Y4B4V7-F1
#
_entry.id   AF-A0A4Y4B4V7-F1
#
_cell.length_a   1.000
_cell.length_b   1.000
_cell.length_c   1.000
_cell.angle_alpha   90.00
_cell.angle_beta   90.00
_cell.angle_gamma   90.00
#
_symmetry.space_group_name_H-M   'P 1'
#
loop_
_entity.id
_entity.type
_entity.pdbx_description
1 polymer ?
#
loop_
_entity_poly.entity_id
_entity_poly.type
_entity_poly.pdbx_seq_one_letter_code
_entity_poly.pdbx_strand_id
1 'polypeptide(L)'
;MLDDPAPLLGIYFWANGIDWTTTDPDDLDAVEKFLVKDLAPHVSAFDSYPGGSSIPQASHALLQSYNGDARLGIFESDDPDRWQWVLGSPATELWMDNWAIAAGAPHPEAAHAFIDFVLQPDVQLAQVDYIGYDTGISGIREEAEAAGLERLDMVFFDENQVETMHEGKLTDAQDRVVSIWNSMKAAAGA
;
A
#
# COMPACT_ATOMS: atom_id res chain seq x y z
N MET A 1 6.99 6.86 7.40
CA MET A 1 5.73 6.09 7.48
C MET A 1 4.87 6.46 6.30
N LEU A 2 3.90 5.62 5.90
CA LEU A 2 2.95 6.04 4.87
C LEU A 2 2.08 7.19 5.40
N ASP A 3 1.77 8.15 4.55
CA ASP A 3 0.75 9.18 4.81
C ASP A 3 -0.64 8.60 4.48
N ASP A 4 -1.02 7.55 5.22
CA ASP A 4 -2.32 6.88 5.15
C ASP A 4 -2.75 6.45 6.57
N PRO A 5 -3.91 6.93 7.08
CA PRO A 5 -4.38 6.60 8.42
C PRO A 5 -4.58 5.09 8.69
N ALA A 6 -5.26 4.35 7.80
CA ALA A 6 -5.71 3.00 8.16
C ALA A 6 -4.57 1.97 8.20
N PRO A 7 -3.69 1.86 7.19
CA PRO A 7 -2.56 0.94 7.22
C PRO A 7 -1.53 1.33 8.27
N LEU A 8 -1.40 2.63 8.59
CA LEU A 8 -0.51 3.08 9.65
C LEU A 8 -0.97 2.60 11.03
N LEU A 9 -2.26 2.71 11.35
CA LEU A 9 -2.79 2.18 12.60
C LEU A 9 -2.78 0.64 12.60
N GLY A 10 -3.03 0.04 11.44
CA GLY A 10 -3.07 -1.41 11.22
C GLY A 10 -1.84 -2.15 11.75
N ILE A 11 -0.65 -1.57 11.62
CA ILE A 11 0.60 -2.19 12.11
C ILE A 11 0.52 -2.55 13.60
N TYR A 12 -0.11 -1.70 14.42
CA TYR A 12 -0.26 -1.95 15.85
C TYR A 12 -1.32 -3.01 16.09
N PHE A 13 -2.47 -2.92 15.41
CA PHE A 13 -3.55 -3.88 15.60
C PHE A 13 -3.10 -5.30 15.24
N TRP A 14 -2.49 -5.50 14.07
CA TRP A 14 -1.99 -6.81 13.66
C TRP A 14 -0.90 -7.33 14.60
N ALA A 15 0.03 -6.48 15.04
CA ALA A 15 1.06 -6.87 16.01
C ALA A 15 0.50 -7.33 17.37
N ASN A 16 -0.73 -6.91 17.71
CA ASN A 16 -1.42 -7.27 18.95
C ASN A 16 -2.57 -8.28 18.75
N GLY A 17 -2.74 -8.83 17.54
CA GLY A 17 -3.81 -9.78 17.24
C GLY A 17 -5.22 -9.18 17.27
N ILE A 18 -5.33 -7.88 17.02
CA ILE A 18 -6.58 -7.11 16.96
C ILE A 18 -7.02 -7.01 15.50
N ASP A 19 -8.33 -7.11 15.23
CA ASP A 19 -8.89 -6.81 13.90
C ASP A 19 -8.61 -5.33 13.60
N TRP A 20 -7.88 -5.05 12.53
CA TRP A 20 -7.52 -3.69 12.16
C TRP A 20 -8.71 -2.79 11.77
N THR A 21 -9.89 -3.39 11.60
CA THR A 21 -11.16 -2.70 11.41
C THR A 21 -11.97 -2.54 12.72
N THR A 22 -11.32 -2.72 13.88
CA THR A 22 -11.91 -2.55 15.21
C THR A 22 -12.56 -1.18 15.39
N THR A 23 -13.69 -1.17 16.10
CA THR A 23 -14.38 0.04 16.55
C THR A 23 -14.39 0.14 18.07
N ASP A 24 -13.66 -0.74 18.76
CA ASP A 24 -13.55 -0.73 20.21
C ASP A 24 -12.76 0.51 20.67
N PRO A 25 -13.37 1.38 21.51
CA PRO A 25 -12.68 2.56 22.03
C PRO A 25 -11.37 2.24 22.76
N ASP A 26 -11.29 1.11 23.47
CA ASP A 26 -10.10 0.74 24.24
C ASP A 26 -8.93 0.38 23.29
N ASP A 27 -9.20 -0.30 22.17
CA ASP A 27 -8.21 -0.58 21.13
C ASP A 27 -7.72 0.71 20.46
N LEU A 28 -8.65 1.61 20.14
CA LEU A 28 -8.38 2.90 19.50
C LEU A 28 -7.54 3.82 20.42
N ASP A 29 -7.84 3.84 21.72
CA ASP A 29 -7.06 4.61 22.69
C ASP A 29 -5.68 3.98 22.93
N ALA A 30 -5.57 2.65 22.89
CA ALA A 30 -4.30 1.95 23.01
C ALA A 30 -3.36 2.22 21.83
N VAL A 31 -3.87 2.16 20.59
CA VAL A 31 -3.06 2.48 19.40
C VAL A 31 -2.66 3.96 19.38
N GLU A 32 -3.54 4.89 19.76
CA GLU A 32 -3.17 6.32 19.81
C GLU A 32 -2.01 6.53 20.78
N LYS A 33 -2.11 5.95 21.97
CA LYS A 33 -1.04 6.05 22.97
C LYS A 33 0.27 5.52 22.42
N PHE A 34 0.27 4.33 21.81
CA PHE A 34 1.47 3.73 21.22
C PHE A 34 2.04 4.62 20.10
N LEU A 35 1.21 5.04 19.15
CA LEU A 35 1.66 5.84 18.01
C LEU A 35 2.24 7.18 18.46
N VAL A 36 1.59 7.87 19.41
CA VAL A 36 2.02 9.19 19.89
C VAL A 36 3.23 9.12 20.82
N LYS A 37 3.32 8.10 21.70
CA LYS A 37 4.35 8.04 22.74
C LYS A 37 5.56 7.22 22.33
N ASP A 38 5.34 6.12 21.64
CA ASP A 38 6.37 5.12 21.39
C ASP A 38 6.88 5.19 19.94
N LEU A 39 5.98 5.33 18.95
CA LEU A 39 6.40 5.33 17.54
C LEU A 39 6.81 6.72 17.02
N ALA A 40 6.04 7.77 17.30
CA ALA A 40 6.26 9.11 16.77
C ALA A 40 7.70 9.67 16.96
N PRO A 41 8.40 9.45 18.09
CA PRO A 41 9.78 9.90 18.27
C PRO A 41 10.79 9.30 17.27
N HIS A 42 10.43 8.22 16.58
CA HIS A 42 11.26 7.52 15.60
C HIS A 42 10.87 7.81 14.15
N VAL A 43 9.84 8.63 13.91
CA VAL A 43 9.34 8.95 12.57
C VAL A 43 9.91 10.28 12.10
N SER A 44 10.61 10.26 10.97
CA SER A 44 11.20 11.45 10.34
C SER A 44 10.34 12.08 9.24
N ALA A 45 9.43 11.31 8.64
CA ALA A 45 8.57 11.76 7.55
C ALA A 45 7.32 10.88 7.37
N PHE A 46 6.29 11.50 6.80
CA PHE A 46 5.10 10.84 6.25
C PHE A 46 5.09 11.09 4.74
N ASP A 47 4.96 10.02 3.95
CA ASP A 47 5.09 10.07 2.50
C ASP A 47 4.11 9.06 1.90
N SER A 48 3.22 9.50 1.00
CA SER A 48 2.28 8.60 0.30
C SER A 48 2.94 7.86 -0.86
N TYR A 49 4.13 8.28 -1.32
CA TYR A 49 4.83 7.66 -2.45
C TYR A 49 6.37 7.58 -2.21
N PRO A 50 6.82 6.74 -1.26
CA PRO A 50 8.24 6.59 -0.94
C PRO A 50 9.10 6.12 -2.13
N GLY A 51 8.48 5.41 -3.08
CA GLY A 51 9.10 4.95 -4.31
C GLY A 51 9.68 6.06 -5.18
N GLY A 52 9.04 7.23 -5.23
CA GLY A 52 9.48 8.32 -6.12
C GLY A 52 10.67 9.14 -5.64
N SER A 53 11.04 9.05 -4.36
CA SER A 53 12.15 9.85 -3.84
C SER A 53 12.90 9.20 -2.69
N SER A 54 12.18 8.72 -1.69
CA SER A 54 12.79 8.25 -0.44
C SER A 54 13.63 6.98 -0.62
N ILE A 55 13.14 6.04 -1.44
CA ILE A 55 13.84 4.79 -1.78
C ILE A 55 15.01 5.06 -2.75
N PRO A 56 14.83 5.73 -3.91
CA PRO A 56 15.93 5.98 -4.84
C PRO A 56 17.11 6.72 -4.20
N GLN A 57 16.82 7.70 -3.33
CA GLN A 57 17.82 8.56 -2.70
C GLN A 57 18.41 7.98 -1.40
N ALA A 58 17.90 6.85 -0.91
CA ALA A 58 18.29 6.28 0.38
C ALA A 58 18.24 7.28 1.54
N SER A 59 17.18 8.08 1.60
CA SER A 59 17.00 9.14 2.61
C SER A 59 16.58 8.60 3.99
N HIS A 60 16.09 7.36 4.05
CA HIS A 60 15.57 6.70 5.24
C HIS A 60 16.10 5.28 5.38
N ALA A 61 16.21 4.76 6.62
CA ALA A 61 16.70 3.40 6.86
C ALA A 61 15.58 2.34 6.80
N LEU A 62 14.34 2.72 7.09
CA LEU A 62 13.15 1.87 7.05
C LEU A 62 11.97 2.71 6.57
N LEU A 63 11.18 2.15 5.65
CA LEU A 63 10.03 2.80 5.07
C LEU A 63 8.86 1.83 5.05
N GLN A 64 7.68 2.33 5.41
CA GLN A 64 6.43 1.69 5.04
C GLN A 64 6.11 2.13 3.61
N SER A 65 5.78 1.21 2.72
CA SER A 65 5.54 1.47 1.30
C SER A 65 4.58 0.43 0.74
N TYR A 66 3.77 0.83 -0.23
CA TYR A 66 3.09 -0.12 -1.10
C TYR A 66 4.10 -0.89 -1.95
N ASN A 67 3.75 -2.11 -2.33
CA ASN A 67 4.66 -3.08 -2.95
C ASN A 67 5.14 -2.63 -4.35
N GLY A 68 4.25 -2.11 -5.19
CA GLY A 68 4.63 -1.60 -6.52
C GLY A 68 5.48 -0.33 -6.43
N ASP A 69 5.14 0.60 -5.55
CA ASP A 69 5.95 1.80 -5.31
C ASP A 69 7.37 1.43 -4.83
N ALA A 70 7.47 0.45 -3.94
CA ALA A 70 8.75 -0.07 -3.49
C ALA A 70 9.53 -0.70 -4.65
N ARG A 71 8.88 -1.48 -5.51
CA ARG A 71 9.50 -2.10 -6.69
C ARG A 71 10.09 -1.02 -7.61
N LEU A 72 9.31 0.00 -7.93
CA LEU A 72 9.77 1.12 -8.78
C LEU A 72 10.92 1.89 -8.13
N GLY A 73 10.78 2.27 -6.86
CA GLY A 73 11.83 3.01 -6.16
C GLY A 73 13.14 2.23 -6.05
N ILE A 74 13.08 0.90 -5.94
CA ILE A 74 14.26 0.04 -5.97
C ILE A 74 14.90 0.06 -7.36
N PHE A 75 14.12 -0.05 -8.45
CA PHE A 75 14.66 0.04 -9.81
C PHE A 75 15.27 1.41 -10.13
N GLU A 76 14.68 2.48 -9.61
CA GLU A 76 15.18 3.85 -9.80
C GLU A 76 16.38 4.18 -8.88
N SER A 77 16.72 3.30 -7.93
CA SER A 77 17.86 3.50 -7.04
C SER A 77 19.19 3.19 -7.73
N ASP A 78 20.21 4.03 -7.46
CA ASP A 78 21.59 3.78 -7.91
C ASP A 78 22.23 2.54 -7.22
N ASP A 79 21.67 2.06 -6.10
CA ASP A 79 22.13 0.93 -5.30
C ASP A 79 20.95 0.01 -4.92
N PRO A 80 20.33 -0.68 -5.90
CA PRO A 80 19.09 -1.45 -5.69
C PRO A 80 19.27 -2.61 -4.69
N ASP A 81 20.47 -3.18 -4.61
CA ASP A 81 20.80 -4.32 -3.74
C ASP A 81 20.89 -3.94 -2.25
N ARG A 82 20.91 -2.63 -1.94
CA ARG A 82 20.80 -2.14 -0.56
C ARG A 82 19.43 -2.45 0.05
N TRP A 83 18.40 -2.51 -0.78
CA TRP A 83 17.03 -2.58 -0.32
C TRP A 83 16.56 -4.02 -0.22
N GLN A 84 15.95 -4.33 0.92
CA GLN A 84 15.17 -5.54 1.09
C GLN A 84 13.71 -5.14 1.31
N TRP A 85 12.85 -5.52 0.38
CA TRP A 85 11.42 -5.46 0.60
C TRP A 85 10.98 -6.69 1.42
N VAL A 86 10.04 -6.47 2.33
CA VAL A 86 9.44 -7.54 3.15
C VAL A 86 7.94 -7.34 3.22
N LEU A 87 7.20 -8.44 3.15
CA LEU A 87 5.76 -8.45 3.45
C LEU A 87 5.55 -8.27 4.96
N GLY A 88 4.58 -7.42 5.34
CA GLY A 88 4.23 -7.18 6.74
C GLY A 88 3.79 -8.45 7.46
N SER A 89 4.25 -8.64 8.70
CA SER A 89 3.96 -9.81 9.53
C SER A 89 3.55 -9.35 10.95
N PRO A 90 2.63 -10.05 11.65
CA PRO A 90 1.99 -11.32 11.29
C PRO A 90 0.89 -11.21 10.22
N ALA A 91 0.40 -10.00 9.95
CA ALA A 91 -0.59 -9.72 8.93
C ALA A 91 -0.37 -8.34 8.31
N THR A 92 -1.01 -8.09 7.17
CA THR A 92 -0.94 -6.82 6.44
C THR A 92 -2.25 -6.53 5.69
N GLU A 93 -2.35 -5.37 5.06
CA GLU A 93 -3.50 -5.00 4.23
C GLU A 93 -3.52 -5.77 2.89
N LEU A 94 -4.72 -6.18 2.47
CA LEU A 94 -5.05 -6.48 1.07
C LEU A 94 -5.95 -5.35 0.55
N TRP A 95 -5.57 -4.73 -0.56
CA TRP A 95 -6.33 -3.66 -1.19
C TRP A 95 -6.37 -3.84 -2.71
N MET A 96 -7.31 -3.16 -3.35
CA MET A 96 -7.47 -3.17 -4.80
C MET A 96 -8.01 -1.83 -5.27
N ASP A 97 -7.35 -1.24 -6.26
CA ASP A 97 -7.87 -0.09 -6.99
C ASP A 97 -8.81 -0.54 -8.12
N ASN A 98 -9.91 0.18 -8.29
CA ASN A 98 -10.90 -0.13 -9.32
C ASN A 98 -11.30 1.10 -10.13
N TRP A 99 -11.51 0.88 -11.44
CA TRP A 99 -12.16 1.86 -12.30
C TRP A 99 -13.66 1.93 -11.98
N ALA A 100 -14.18 3.14 -11.80
CA ALA A 100 -15.61 3.39 -11.64
C ALA A 100 -16.06 4.53 -12.57
N ILE A 101 -17.22 4.37 -13.21
CA ILE A 101 -17.86 5.43 -14.00
C ILE A 101 -18.89 6.14 -13.11
N ALA A 102 -18.65 7.42 -12.82
CA ALA A 102 -19.57 8.21 -12.02
C ALA A 102 -20.94 8.34 -12.72
N ALA A 103 -22.03 8.30 -11.95
CA ALA A 103 -23.39 8.37 -12.49
C ALA A 103 -23.67 9.64 -13.32
N GLY A 104 -22.94 10.73 -13.05
CA GLY A 104 -23.03 12.01 -13.77
C GLY A 104 -21.98 12.21 -14.85
N ALA A 105 -21.24 11.17 -15.26
CA ALA A 105 -20.18 11.31 -16.27
C ALA A 105 -20.75 11.87 -17.58
N PRO A 106 -20.17 12.96 -18.15
CA PRO A 106 -20.70 13.57 -19.37
C PRO A 106 -20.45 12.72 -20.63
N HIS A 107 -19.53 11.75 -20.56
CA HIS A 107 -19.10 10.92 -21.68
C HIS A 107 -18.93 9.44 -21.26
N PRO A 108 -20.01 8.73 -20.87
CA PRO A 108 -19.92 7.35 -20.37
C PRO A 108 -19.39 6.37 -21.44
N GLU A 109 -19.75 6.57 -22.71
CA GLU A 109 -19.25 5.74 -23.82
C GLU A 109 -17.72 5.83 -23.98
N ALA A 110 -17.16 7.03 -23.83
CA ALA A 110 -15.71 7.22 -23.88
C ALA A 110 -15.01 6.58 -22.67
N ALA A 111 -15.62 6.64 -21.49
CA ALA A 111 -15.11 5.97 -20.30
C ALA A 111 -15.11 4.44 -20.47
N HIS A 112 -16.18 3.87 -21.04
CA HIS A 112 -16.22 2.45 -21.39
C HIS A 112 -15.15 2.08 -22.42
N ALA A 113 -14.99 2.86 -23.49
CA ALA A 113 -13.95 2.62 -24.49
C ALA A 113 -12.52 2.69 -23.91
N PHE A 114 -12.28 3.60 -22.97
CA PHE A 114 -11.02 3.69 -22.26
C PHE A 114 -10.76 2.47 -21.38
N ILE A 115 -11.76 2.05 -20.58
CA ILE A 115 -11.63 0.85 -19.72
C ILE A 115 -11.41 -0.40 -20.59
N ASP A 116 -12.13 -0.54 -21.71
CA ASP A 116 -11.93 -1.64 -22.67
C ASP A 116 -10.51 -1.67 -23.26
N PHE A 117 -9.95 -0.50 -23.57
CA PHE A 117 -8.55 -0.37 -24.00
C PHE A 117 -7.56 -0.75 -22.88
N VAL A 118 -7.77 -0.24 -21.67
CA VAL A 118 -6.89 -0.53 -20.52
C VAL A 118 -6.90 -2.03 -20.19
N LEU A 119 -8.02 -2.73 -20.38
CA LEU A 119 -8.15 -4.17 -20.12
C LEU A 119 -7.53 -5.07 -21.21
N GLN A 120 -6.96 -4.52 -22.29
CA GLN A 120 -6.25 -5.34 -23.28
C GLN A 120 -5.00 -5.98 -22.66
N PRO A 121 -4.69 -7.26 -22.94
CA PRO A 121 -3.58 -7.97 -22.29
C PRO A 121 -2.21 -7.28 -22.41
N ASP A 122 -1.88 -6.78 -23.60
CA ASP A 122 -0.62 -6.07 -23.86
C ASP A 122 -0.53 -4.75 -23.08
N VAL A 123 -1.66 -4.04 -22.95
CA VAL A 123 -1.75 -2.83 -22.14
C VAL A 123 -1.58 -3.16 -20.66
N GLN A 124 -2.20 -4.23 -20.17
CA GLN A 124 -2.08 -4.65 -18.77
C GLN A 124 -0.68 -5.16 -18.42
N LEU A 125 -0.04 -5.90 -19.31
CA LEU A 125 1.35 -6.31 -19.12
C LEU A 125 2.29 -5.10 -19.06
N ALA A 126 2.07 -4.12 -19.94
CA ALA A 126 2.81 -2.85 -19.90
C ALA A 126 2.54 -2.08 -18.60
N GLN A 127 1.32 -2.15 -18.04
CA GLN A 127 1.03 -1.58 -16.72
C GLN A 127 1.81 -2.31 -15.63
N VAL A 128 1.79 -3.66 -15.55
CA VAL A 128 2.57 -4.40 -14.53
C VAL A 128 4.03 -3.98 -14.53
N ASP A 129 4.65 -3.88 -15.70
CA ASP A 129 6.04 -3.45 -15.80
C ASP A 129 6.23 -2.02 -15.28
N TYR A 130 5.38 -1.10 -15.73
CA TYR A 130 5.48 0.33 -15.46
C TYR A 130 5.10 0.73 -14.03
N ILE A 131 4.04 0.16 -13.45
CA ILE A 131 3.56 0.52 -12.11
C ILE A 131 4.03 -0.45 -11.02
N GLY A 132 4.44 -1.67 -11.38
CA GLY A 132 4.92 -2.68 -10.42
C GLY A 132 3.83 -3.34 -9.58
N TYR A 133 2.56 -3.29 -9.98
CA TYR A 133 1.44 -3.92 -9.29
C TYR A 133 0.80 -5.03 -10.12
N ASP A 134 0.18 -6.00 -9.44
CA ASP A 134 -0.70 -6.96 -10.09
C ASP A 134 -1.94 -6.22 -10.61
N THR A 135 -2.23 -6.38 -11.90
CA THR A 135 -3.37 -5.74 -12.57
C THR A 135 -4.65 -6.58 -12.52
N GLY A 136 -4.58 -7.81 -12.01
CA GLY A 136 -5.74 -8.67 -11.77
C GLY A 136 -6.36 -9.31 -13.01
N ILE A 137 -5.78 -9.15 -14.21
CA ILE A 137 -6.24 -9.89 -15.38
C ILE A 137 -5.75 -11.34 -15.35
N SER A 138 -6.56 -12.26 -15.87
CA SER A 138 -6.19 -13.69 -15.92
C SER A 138 -4.96 -13.90 -16.82
N GLY A 139 -3.97 -14.66 -16.32
CA GLY A 139 -2.76 -14.99 -17.08
C GLY A 139 -1.63 -13.95 -16.97
N ILE A 140 -1.84 -12.84 -16.27
CA ILE A 140 -0.86 -11.74 -16.22
C ILE A 140 0.47 -12.16 -15.59
N ARG A 141 0.44 -13.06 -14.62
CA ARG A 141 1.65 -13.58 -13.97
C ARG A 141 2.51 -14.34 -14.96
N GLU A 142 1.90 -15.26 -15.71
CA GLU A 142 2.58 -16.05 -16.72
C GLU A 142 3.13 -15.17 -17.85
N GLU A 143 2.39 -14.14 -18.26
CA GLU A 143 2.85 -13.17 -19.25
C GLU A 143 4.03 -12.33 -18.74
N ALA A 144 3.98 -11.87 -17.49
CA ALA A 144 5.07 -11.13 -16.84
C ALA A 144 6.35 -11.99 -16.70
N GLU A 145 6.19 -13.24 -16.30
CA GLU A 145 7.28 -14.22 -16.21
C GLU A 145 7.87 -14.50 -17.61
N ALA A 146 7.03 -14.69 -18.62
CA ALA A 146 7.47 -14.91 -20.00
C ALA A 146 8.16 -13.69 -20.63
N ALA A 147 7.74 -12.48 -20.25
CA ALA A 147 8.37 -11.23 -20.64
C ALA A 147 9.71 -10.98 -19.91
N GLY A 148 10.02 -11.76 -18.88
CA GLY A 148 11.25 -11.62 -18.10
C GLY A 148 11.25 -10.40 -17.18
N LEU A 149 10.08 -9.97 -16.71
CA LEU A 149 9.98 -8.88 -15.74
C LEU A 149 10.69 -9.26 -14.44
N GLU A 150 11.38 -8.30 -13.85
CA GLU A 150 12.15 -8.50 -12.62
C GLU A 150 11.33 -8.20 -11.35
N ARG A 151 11.75 -8.78 -10.22
CA ARG A 151 11.16 -8.58 -8.87
C ARG A 151 9.67 -8.91 -8.78
N LEU A 152 9.24 -9.95 -9.48
CA LEU A 152 7.84 -10.40 -9.51
C LEU A 152 7.34 -10.96 -8.17
N ASP A 153 8.23 -11.31 -7.25
CA ASP A 153 7.92 -11.68 -5.87
C ASP A 153 7.35 -10.51 -5.04
N MET A 154 7.55 -9.28 -5.50
CA MET A 154 6.91 -8.08 -4.94
C MET A 154 5.55 -7.79 -5.58
N VAL A 155 5.19 -8.47 -6.66
CA VAL A 155 3.98 -8.21 -7.46
C VAL A 155 2.94 -9.30 -7.23
N PHE A 156 3.36 -10.57 -7.36
CA PHE A 156 2.48 -11.72 -7.29
C PHE A 156 2.76 -12.55 -6.03
N PHE A 157 1.81 -12.55 -5.11
CA PHE A 157 1.92 -13.26 -3.84
C PHE A 157 1.38 -14.68 -3.93
N ASP A 158 1.96 -15.60 -3.15
CA ASP A 158 1.44 -16.97 -3.01
C ASP A 158 0.24 -17.06 -2.06
N GLU A 159 -0.44 -18.21 -2.06
CA GLU A 159 -1.64 -18.43 -1.23
C GLU A 159 -1.37 -18.23 0.27
N ASN A 160 -0.21 -18.67 0.78
CA ASN A 160 0.12 -18.51 2.20
C ASN A 160 0.36 -17.03 2.56
N GLN A 161 0.96 -16.27 1.65
CA GLN A 161 1.13 -14.83 1.82
C GLN A 161 -0.24 -14.14 1.81
N VAL A 162 -1.10 -14.46 0.85
CA VAL A 162 -2.45 -13.87 0.74
C VAL A 162 -3.31 -14.17 1.96
N GLU A 163 -3.18 -15.36 2.57
CA GLU A 163 -3.86 -15.70 3.83
C GLU A 163 -3.49 -14.77 5.01
N THR A 164 -2.32 -14.13 4.97
CA THR A 164 -1.91 -13.13 5.97
C THR A 164 -2.42 -11.72 5.67
N MET A 165 -3.11 -11.51 4.55
CA MET A 165 -3.60 -10.21 4.15
C MET A 165 -5.08 -10.04 4.50
N HIS A 166 -5.46 -8.83 4.87
CA HIS A 166 -6.80 -8.51 5.33
C HIS A 166 -7.35 -7.27 4.62
N GLU A 167 -8.58 -7.38 4.12
CA GLU A 167 -9.30 -6.27 3.49
C GLU A 167 -9.78 -5.24 4.51
N GLY A 168 -9.84 -3.98 4.06
CA GLY A 168 -10.37 -2.88 4.87
C GLY A 168 -11.89 -2.89 4.91
N LYS A 169 -12.46 -2.30 5.97
CA LYS A 169 -13.90 -2.06 6.08
C LYS A 169 -14.15 -0.62 6.43
N LEU A 170 -15.15 -0.01 5.81
CA LEU A 170 -15.67 1.28 6.26
C LEU A 170 -16.47 1.07 7.55
N THR A 171 -16.04 1.73 8.62
CA THR A 171 -16.69 1.67 9.93
C THR A 171 -17.03 3.07 10.44
N ASP A 172 -17.76 3.15 11.54
CA ASP A 172 -18.04 4.40 12.26
C ASP A 172 -16.81 4.96 12.99
N ALA A 173 -15.71 4.21 13.07
CA ALA A 173 -14.45 4.65 13.66
C ALA A 173 -13.57 5.50 12.71
N GLN A 174 -13.97 5.71 11.45
CA GLN A 174 -13.15 6.39 10.44
C GLN A 174 -12.62 7.76 10.91
N ASP A 175 -13.50 8.59 11.49
CA ASP A 175 -13.12 9.91 12.01
C ASP A 175 -12.12 9.79 13.18
N ARG A 176 -12.27 8.76 14.02
CA ARG A 176 -11.36 8.49 15.13
C ARG A 176 -10.00 8.03 14.62
N VAL A 177 -9.96 7.14 13.62
CA VAL A 177 -8.72 6.69 12.94
C VAL A 177 -7.95 7.89 12.37
N VAL A 178 -8.63 8.78 11.63
CA VAL A 178 -8.03 10.01 11.09
C VAL A 178 -7.54 10.94 12.20
N SER A 179 -8.30 11.09 13.29
CA SER A 179 -7.88 11.91 14.44
C SER A 179 -6.60 11.37 15.08
N ILE A 180 -6.49 10.06 15.30
CA ILE A 180 -5.32 9.42 15.91
C ILE A 180 -4.09 9.62 15.02
N TRP A 181 -4.27 9.42 13.72
CA TRP A 181 -3.22 9.66 12.73
C TRP A 181 -2.71 11.11 12.76
N ASN A 182 -3.61 12.10 12.86
CA ASN A 182 -3.21 13.51 13.04
C ASN A 182 -2.48 13.75 14.36
N SER A 183 -2.91 13.13 15.47
CA SER A 183 -2.21 13.21 16.75
C SER A 183 -0.77 12.68 16.64
N MET A 184 -0.57 11.58 15.91
CA MET A 184 0.76 11.03 15.65
C MET A 184 1.63 11.98 14.83
N LYS A 185 1.11 12.54 13.72
CA LYS A 185 1.86 13.50 12.89
C LYS A 185 2.32 14.71 13.72
N ALA A 186 1.41 15.29 14.49
CA ALA A 186 1.73 16.39 15.40
C ALA A 186 2.81 16.00 16.43
N ALA A 187 2.76 14.79 16.98
CA ALA A 187 3.75 14.30 17.94
C ALA A 187 5.14 14.04 17.30
N ALA A 188 5.19 13.66 16.03
CA ALA A 188 6.41 13.49 15.26
C ALA A 188 7.01 14.82 14.77
N GLY A 189 6.30 15.94 14.94
CA GLY A 189 6.71 17.26 14.46
C GLY A 189 6.53 17.46 12.96
N ALA A 190 5.62 16.69 12.35
CA ALA A 190 5.23 16.76 10.95
C ALA A 190 3.95 17.59 10.74
#